data_AF-A0A1G5LWT2-F1
#
_entry.id   AF-A0A1G5LWT2-F1
#
_cell.length_a   1.000
_cell.length_b   1.000
_cell.length_c   1.000
_cell.angle_alpha   90.00
_cell.angle_beta   90.00
_cell.angle_gamma   90.00
#
_symmetry.space_group_name_H-M   'P 1'
#
loop_
_entity.id
_entity.type
_entity.pdbx_description
1 polymer ?
#
loop_
_entity_poly.entity_id
_entity_poly.type
_entity_poly.pdbx_seq_one_letter_code
_entity_poly.pdbx_strand_id
1 'polypeptide(L)'
;MWFKPALSVVVASAVPNLALFAFGRLDLVMYTMAGSLCALYGHSLPYARRARTVAGVVVGMLIGMAISLVTASLTDSTAVLIAVGALLAAGQKVLCDATRIGPPGPVIFTFVTSAALFAPQHLGQVPGHLALTVAAGAVSWLVTVGPALLRREGPERRATARALAAAAAYADDPGHRTRHAAAAAVHTAWQTLLAAGRPTPVRRELERLVVHAEAALARGALGAHPGVHGRPVGDAHGGGHARTADRDSERALTAVVTRTGDHELEARVAGPDRLRAWARQTRARGPVPTPPPAPGTAEELFGIDAERAARRTAGRRDARRAVLRALAPGSPLLPIAARALIGCALAGYVSMAVGVGRPYWAIVTAASLYQANVTLSWNRALQRTLGNLLGVLVFAAVLPVSRTSSLALIGCCLFFNFAAEALITRNYWLGSIAVTPMALLVLEFGGTHPAGELIGDRVLDTVIGAAVGILAAMAVTNRRATGRLERALAATDRARAHAVHVIAAPAPAPAALDAARRGLTGSLVELREAGDTAAGEWWQRALPEEHILAAEQAGHRTLAATATRQGLIAPAPENGAV
;
A
#
# COMPACT_ATOMS: atom_id res chain seq x y z
N MET A 1 -0.51 24.08 -1.68
CA MET A 1 -0.22 23.57 -0.32
C MET A 1 -1.11 22.38 0.10
N TRP A 2 -2.26 22.13 -0.54
CA TRP A 2 -3.25 21.10 -0.16
C TRP A 2 -2.98 19.66 -0.67
N PHE A 3 -1.71 19.33 -0.92
CA PHE A 3 -1.32 18.05 -1.55
C PHE A 3 -0.59 17.08 -0.61
N LYS A 4 -0.35 17.49 0.64
CA LYS A 4 0.11 16.58 1.68
C LYS A 4 -1.12 15.88 2.25
N PRO A 5 -1.15 14.54 2.31
CA PRO A 5 -2.26 13.78 2.88
C PRO A 5 -2.76 14.38 4.20
N ALA A 6 -1.82 14.82 5.06
CA ALA A 6 -2.04 15.50 6.33
C ALA A 6 -2.98 16.73 6.29
N LEU A 7 -3.05 17.47 5.17
CA LEU A 7 -3.91 18.66 5.10
C LEU A 7 -5.37 18.30 4.78
N SER A 8 -5.60 17.24 4.00
CA SER A 8 -6.95 16.83 3.60
C SER A 8 -7.74 16.34 4.79
N VAL A 9 -7.15 15.51 5.66
CA VAL A 9 -7.84 15.03 6.87
C VAL A 9 -8.15 16.18 7.83
N VAL A 10 -7.25 17.15 7.97
CA VAL A 10 -7.45 18.32 8.83
C VAL A 10 -8.64 19.13 8.34
N VAL A 11 -8.71 19.43 7.04
CA VAL A 11 -9.83 20.19 6.49
C VAL A 11 -11.13 19.40 6.57
N ALA A 12 -11.10 18.09 6.25
CA ALA A 12 -12.26 17.22 6.35
C ALA A 12 -12.78 17.05 7.79
N SER A 13 -11.91 17.22 8.79
CA SER A 13 -12.26 17.17 10.22
C SER A 13 -12.67 18.54 10.77
N ALA A 14 -12.01 19.61 10.32
CA ALA A 14 -12.27 20.97 10.80
C ALA A 14 -13.67 21.45 10.40
N VAL A 15 -14.11 21.20 9.17
CA VAL A 15 -15.41 21.69 8.69
C VAL A 15 -16.57 21.14 9.52
N PRO A 16 -16.73 19.82 9.74
CA PRO A 16 -17.80 19.29 10.58
C PRO A 16 -17.65 19.69 12.06
N ASN A 17 -16.43 19.68 12.61
CA ASN A 17 -16.22 19.99 14.03
C ASN A 17 -16.51 21.45 14.36
N LEU A 18 -16.13 22.38 13.49
CA LEU A 18 -16.46 23.80 13.66
C LEU A 18 -17.95 24.06 13.44
N ALA A 19 -18.61 23.32 12.55
CA ALA A 19 -20.07 23.38 12.42
C ALA A 19 -20.76 22.91 13.71
N LEU A 20 -20.35 21.76 14.26
CA LEU A 20 -20.87 21.28 15.55
C LEU A 20 -20.59 22.24 16.70
N PHE A 21 -19.42 22.88 16.72
CA PHE A 21 -19.11 23.95 17.67
C PHE A 21 -20.10 25.11 17.56
N ALA A 22 -20.38 25.58 16.34
CA ALA A 22 -21.33 26.66 16.09
C ALA A 22 -22.77 26.30 16.53
N PHE A 23 -23.15 25.03 16.43
CA PHE A 23 -24.45 24.53 16.91
C PHE A 23 -24.46 24.14 18.39
N GLY A 24 -23.34 24.24 19.11
CA GLY A 24 -23.23 23.82 20.51
C GLY A 24 -23.37 22.31 20.71
N ARG A 25 -23.13 21.50 19.68
CA ARG A 25 -23.34 20.03 19.66
C ARG A 25 -22.05 19.24 19.53
N LEU A 26 -21.05 19.61 20.33
CA LEU A 26 -19.76 18.93 20.32
C LEU A 26 -19.81 17.50 20.85
N ASP A 27 -20.87 17.14 21.57
CA ASP A 27 -21.20 15.76 21.95
C ASP A 27 -21.25 14.79 20.75
N LEU A 28 -21.49 15.33 19.54
CA LEU A 28 -21.63 14.55 18.32
C LEU A 28 -20.33 14.39 17.50
N VAL A 29 -19.20 14.92 17.99
CA VAL A 29 -17.92 14.92 17.24
C VAL A 29 -17.45 13.50 16.92
N MET A 30 -17.68 12.52 17.79
CA MET A 30 -17.30 11.13 17.52
C MET A 30 -17.90 10.60 16.20
N TYR A 31 -19.15 10.97 15.89
CA TYR A 31 -19.84 10.52 14.67
C TYR A 31 -19.38 11.28 13.43
N THR A 32 -19.09 12.58 13.54
CA THR A 32 -18.50 13.31 12.40
C THR A 32 -17.07 12.86 12.13
N MET A 33 -16.28 12.53 13.17
CA MET A 33 -14.93 11.98 13.03
C MET A 33 -14.91 10.68 12.24
N ALA A 34 -15.92 9.80 12.40
CA ALA A 34 -16.06 8.59 11.59
C ALA A 34 -16.05 8.91 10.07
N GLY A 35 -16.82 9.92 9.65
CA GLY A 35 -16.87 10.37 8.27
C GLY A 35 -15.63 11.16 7.83
N SER A 36 -15.11 12.05 8.68
CA SER A 36 -13.94 12.88 8.40
C SER A 36 -12.64 12.08 8.21
N LEU A 37 -12.42 11.03 9.01
CA LEU A 37 -11.23 10.19 8.92
C LEU A 37 -11.19 9.33 7.65
N CYS A 38 -12.32 9.20 6.92
CA CYS A 38 -12.33 8.59 5.59
C CYS A 38 -11.45 9.35 4.58
N ALA A 39 -11.14 10.63 4.84
CA ALA A 39 -10.23 11.42 4.02
C ALA A 39 -8.80 10.86 3.99
N LEU A 40 -8.39 10.04 4.97
CA LEU A 40 -7.06 9.41 5.04
C LEU A 40 -6.77 8.43 3.88
N TYR A 41 -7.81 7.95 3.21
CA TYR A 41 -7.69 6.86 2.24
C TYR A 41 -7.52 7.35 0.80
N GLY A 42 -6.81 6.54 0.00
CA GLY A 42 -6.76 6.72 -1.46
C GLY A 42 -5.89 7.90 -1.96
N HIS A 43 -5.11 8.54 -1.09
CA HIS A 43 -4.24 9.67 -1.44
C HIS A 43 -3.20 9.38 -2.53
N SER A 44 -2.77 8.12 -2.65
CA SER A 44 -1.84 7.67 -3.68
C SER A 44 -2.51 7.35 -5.02
N LEU A 45 -3.84 7.27 -5.07
CA LEU A 45 -4.60 6.85 -6.25
C LEU A 45 -4.91 8.04 -7.18
N PRO A 46 -5.05 7.79 -8.50
CA PRO A 46 -5.65 8.73 -9.45
C PRO A 46 -7.06 9.13 -9.02
N TYR A 47 -7.49 10.37 -9.29
CA TYR A 47 -8.74 10.91 -8.74
C TYR A 47 -9.99 10.10 -9.10
N ALA A 48 -10.10 9.60 -10.33
CA ALA A 48 -11.27 8.80 -10.75
C ALA A 48 -11.38 7.46 -9.98
N ARG A 49 -10.25 6.88 -9.58
CA ARG A 49 -10.22 5.68 -8.73
C ARG A 49 -10.39 6.06 -7.25
N ARG A 50 -9.70 7.11 -6.81
CA ARG A 50 -9.81 7.67 -5.46
C ARG A 50 -11.26 7.97 -5.09
N ALA A 51 -12.01 8.65 -5.96
CA ALA A 51 -13.42 8.98 -5.71
C ALA A 51 -14.25 7.73 -5.41
N ARG A 52 -14.05 6.64 -6.16
CA ARG A 52 -14.75 5.36 -5.92
C ARG A 52 -14.25 4.65 -4.67
N THR A 53 -12.94 4.66 -4.43
CA THR A 53 -12.34 4.05 -3.23
C THR A 53 -12.80 4.75 -1.96
N VAL A 54 -12.74 6.09 -1.90
CA VAL A 54 -13.18 6.87 -0.75
C VAL A 54 -14.69 6.71 -0.53
N ALA A 55 -15.50 6.71 -1.59
CA ALA A 55 -16.94 6.41 -1.45
C ALA A 55 -17.17 5.00 -0.87
N GLY A 56 -16.44 4.00 -1.33
CA GLY A 56 -16.50 2.64 -0.77
C GLY A 56 -16.04 2.58 0.70
N VAL A 57 -15.02 3.35 1.07
CA VAL A 57 -14.55 3.49 2.46
C VAL A 57 -15.63 4.12 3.34
N VAL A 58 -16.27 5.20 2.88
CA VAL A 58 -17.38 5.86 3.60
C VAL A 58 -18.55 4.89 3.79
N VAL A 59 -18.93 4.13 2.76
CA VAL A 59 -19.98 3.11 2.87
C VAL A 59 -19.59 2.00 3.86
N GLY A 60 -18.36 1.50 3.79
CA GLY A 60 -17.87 0.52 4.76
C GLY A 60 -17.88 1.05 6.20
N MET A 61 -17.56 2.34 6.38
CA MET A 61 -17.50 2.99 7.68
C MET A 61 -18.91 3.15 8.22
N LEU A 62 -19.84 3.57 7.37
CA LEU A 62 -21.26 3.68 7.69
C LEU A 62 -21.85 2.33 8.13
N ILE A 63 -21.56 1.24 7.40
CA ILE A 63 -22.03 -0.10 7.76
C ILE A 63 -21.47 -0.52 9.12
N GLY A 64 -20.15 -0.35 9.32
CA GLY A 64 -19.51 -0.65 10.60
C GLY A 64 -20.10 0.16 11.76
N MET A 65 -20.36 1.45 11.52
CA MET A 65 -20.99 2.35 12.49
C MET A 65 -22.43 1.93 12.79
N ALA A 66 -23.22 1.57 11.78
CA ALA A 66 -24.58 1.10 11.96
C ALA A 66 -24.63 -0.17 12.83
N ILE A 67 -23.78 -1.15 12.54
CA ILE A 67 -23.67 -2.37 13.37
C ILE A 67 -23.29 -2.01 14.81
N SER A 68 -22.33 -1.11 14.99
CA SER A 68 -21.83 -0.71 16.31
C SER A 68 -22.91 -0.01 17.15
N LEU A 69 -23.56 1.01 16.58
CA LEU A 69 -24.56 1.81 17.29
C LEU A 69 -25.84 1.01 17.57
N VAL A 70 -26.28 0.17 16.61
CA VAL A 70 -27.45 -0.71 16.83
C VAL A 70 -27.15 -1.72 17.93
N THR A 71 -25.97 -2.35 17.91
CA THR A 71 -25.57 -3.30 18.97
C THR A 71 -25.53 -2.60 20.33
N ALA A 72 -24.87 -1.45 20.42
CA ALA A 72 -24.77 -0.66 21.65
C ALA A 72 -26.14 -0.20 22.18
N SER A 73 -27.14 -0.04 21.30
CA SER A 73 -28.51 0.32 21.70
C SER A 73 -29.38 -0.86 22.16
N LEU A 74 -28.96 -2.10 21.88
CA LEU A 74 -29.72 -3.31 22.14
C LEU A 74 -29.19 -4.13 23.32
N THR A 75 -27.95 -3.89 23.76
CA THR A 75 -27.34 -4.65 24.85
C THR A 75 -26.34 -3.83 25.65
N ASP A 76 -26.40 -3.99 26.97
CA ASP A 76 -25.38 -3.48 27.91
C ASP A 76 -24.30 -4.53 28.22
N SER A 77 -24.40 -5.74 27.65
CA SER A 77 -23.46 -6.83 27.91
C SER A 77 -22.10 -6.56 27.27
N THR A 78 -21.13 -6.20 28.10
CA THR A 78 -19.73 -5.98 27.68
C THR A 78 -19.17 -7.16 26.88
N ALA A 79 -19.53 -8.39 27.26
CA ALA A 79 -19.08 -9.59 26.58
C ALA A 79 -19.59 -9.70 25.13
N VAL A 80 -20.83 -9.26 24.87
CA VAL A 80 -21.42 -9.20 23.53
C VAL A 80 -20.77 -8.10 22.70
N LEU A 81 -20.55 -6.92 23.30
CA LEU A 81 -19.86 -5.80 22.64
C LEU A 81 -18.44 -6.18 22.21
N ILE A 82 -17.71 -6.92 23.06
CA ILE A 82 -16.38 -7.47 22.72
C ILE A 82 -16.47 -8.44 21.53
N ALA A 83 -17.43 -9.38 21.54
CA ALA A 83 -17.61 -10.34 20.46
C ALA A 83 -17.90 -9.65 19.12
N VAL A 84 -18.82 -8.68 19.11
CA VAL A 84 -19.17 -7.90 17.91
C VAL A 84 -17.99 -7.06 17.45
N GLY A 85 -17.25 -6.42 18.38
CA GLY A 85 -16.04 -5.66 18.06
C GLY A 85 -14.96 -6.52 17.40
N ALA A 86 -14.73 -7.73 17.91
CA ALA A 86 -13.77 -8.67 17.33
C ALA A 86 -14.19 -9.17 15.94
N LEU A 87 -15.50 -9.43 15.73
CA LEU A 87 -16.06 -9.78 14.41
C LEU A 87 -15.92 -8.63 13.41
N LEU A 88 -16.21 -7.39 13.82
CA LEU A 88 -16.02 -6.20 12.99
C LEU A 88 -14.54 -6.02 12.63
N ALA A 89 -13.63 -6.13 13.59
CA ALA A 89 -12.19 -6.01 13.35
C ALA A 89 -11.69 -7.04 12.31
N ALA A 90 -12.12 -8.30 12.45
CA ALA A 90 -11.78 -9.36 11.51
C ALA A 90 -12.39 -9.12 10.12
N GLY A 91 -13.67 -8.76 10.05
CA GLY A 91 -14.37 -8.46 8.79
C GLY A 91 -13.77 -7.26 8.05
N GLN A 92 -13.48 -6.19 8.77
CA GLN A 92 -12.81 -4.99 8.25
C GLN A 92 -11.40 -5.32 7.75
N LYS A 93 -10.64 -6.14 8.48
CA LYS A 93 -9.31 -6.61 8.05
C LYS A 93 -9.40 -7.33 6.71
N VAL A 94 -10.29 -8.32 6.60
CA VAL A 94 -10.48 -9.09 5.36
C VAL A 94 -10.93 -8.17 4.22
N LEU A 95 -11.86 -7.26 4.48
CA LEU A 95 -12.38 -6.34 3.47
C LEU A 95 -11.26 -5.43 2.95
N CYS A 96 -10.47 -4.80 3.83
CA CYS A 96 -9.37 -3.93 3.44
C CYS A 96 -8.29 -4.68 2.67
N ASP A 97 -7.93 -5.90 3.09
CA ASP A 97 -6.95 -6.73 2.40
C ASP A 97 -7.47 -7.18 1.02
N ALA A 98 -8.71 -7.65 0.93
CA ALA A 98 -9.32 -8.13 -0.30
C ALA A 98 -9.49 -7.01 -1.34
N THR A 99 -9.81 -5.81 -0.88
CA THR A 99 -9.96 -4.62 -1.73
C THR A 99 -8.63 -3.91 -2.01
N ARG A 100 -7.53 -4.36 -1.36
CA ARG A 100 -6.21 -3.73 -1.39
C ARG A 100 -6.30 -2.23 -1.09
N ILE A 101 -7.16 -1.86 -0.14
CA ILE A 101 -7.21 -0.51 0.41
C ILE A 101 -5.88 -0.28 1.13
N GLY A 102 -5.08 0.66 0.61
CA GLY A 102 -3.79 0.98 1.20
C GLY A 102 -3.88 1.52 2.64
N PRO A 103 -2.75 1.86 3.26
CA PRO A 103 -2.73 2.51 4.58
C PRO A 103 -3.69 3.71 4.64
N PRO A 104 -4.44 3.90 5.76
CA PRO A 104 -4.26 3.26 7.07
C PRO A 104 -4.97 1.90 7.26
N GLY A 105 -5.38 1.21 6.19
CA GLY A 105 -5.91 -0.16 6.28
C GLY A 105 -7.17 -0.27 7.15
N PRO A 106 -7.37 -1.35 7.93
CA PRO A 106 -8.56 -1.49 8.78
C PRO A 106 -8.52 -0.69 10.10
N VAL A 107 -7.39 -0.12 10.52
CA VAL A 107 -7.21 0.41 11.89
C VAL A 107 -8.19 1.53 12.21
N ILE A 108 -8.42 2.45 11.28
CA ILE A 108 -9.36 3.55 11.51
C ILE A 108 -10.79 3.04 11.61
N PHE A 109 -11.16 2.04 10.80
CA PHE A 109 -12.47 1.39 10.91
C PHE A 109 -12.62 0.76 12.29
N THR A 110 -11.67 -0.09 12.68
CA THR A 110 -11.74 -0.80 13.97
C THR A 110 -11.73 0.16 15.15
N PHE A 111 -10.93 1.22 15.09
CA PHE A 111 -10.90 2.26 16.12
C PHE A 111 -12.27 2.94 16.27
N VAL A 112 -12.83 3.45 15.18
CA VAL A 112 -14.10 4.18 15.20
C VAL A 112 -15.25 3.27 15.60
N THR A 113 -15.36 2.06 15.02
CA THR A 113 -16.45 1.14 15.33
C THR A 113 -16.35 0.57 16.74
N SER A 114 -15.15 0.29 17.23
CA SER A 114 -14.97 -0.16 18.62
C SER A 114 -15.26 0.96 19.62
N ALA A 115 -14.88 2.21 19.34
CA ALA A 115 -15.26 3.32 20.22
C ALA A 115 -16.79 3.52 20.26
N ALA A 116 -17.45 3.44 19.10
CA ALA A 116 -18.90 3.58 18.98
C ALA A 116 -19.69 2.44 19.65
N LEU A 117 -19.15 1.21 19.68
CA LEU A 117 -19.76 0.06 20.35
C LEU A 117 -19.91 0.25 21.87
N PHE A 118 -19.03 1.04 22.49
CA PHE A 118 -18.98 1.24 23.93
C PHE A 118 -19.43 2.65 24.35
N ALA A 119 -19.94 3.43 23.40
CA ALA A 119 -20.59 4.69 23.68
C ALA A 119 -22.06 4.42 24.06
N PRO A 120 -22.62 5.07 25.10
CA PRO A 120 -24.04 4.95 25.42
C PRO A 120 -24.90 5.36 24.22
N GLN A 121 -25.87 4.53 23.81
CA GLN A 121 -26.72 4.78 22.63
C GLN A 121 -28.18 4.44 22.89
N HIS A 122 -29.08 5.23 22.31
CA HIS A 122 -30.50 4.91 22.21
C HIS A 122 -30.92 4.70 20.75
N LEU A 123 -31.83 3.75 20.52
CA LEU A 123 -32.27 3.36 19.17
C LEU A 123 -32.76 4.53 18.32
N GLY A 124 -33.48 5.50 18.92
CA GLY A 124 -33.99 6.68 18.23
C GLY A 124 -32.91 7.66 17.74
N GLN A 125 -31.70 7.61 18.31
CA GLN A 125 -30.59 8.50 17.94
C GLN A 125 -29.76 7.95 16.78
N VAL A 126 -29.80 6.64 16.55
CA VAL A 126 -28.97 5.94 15.55
C VAL A 126 -29.10 6.57 14.15
N PRO A 127 -30.30 6.86 13.61
CA PRO A 127 -30.41 7.47 12.29
C PRO A 127 -29.72 8.84 12.19
N GLY A 128 -29.80 9.67 13.23
CA GLY A 128 -29.15 10.98 13.28
C GLY A 128 -27.62 10.88 13.32
N HIS A 129 -27.08 9.98 14.15
CA HIS A 129 -25.63 9.74 14.23
C HIS A 129 -25.06 9.18 12.92
N LEU A 130 -25.80 8.30 12.24
CA LEU A 130 -25.43 7.81 10.91
C LEU A 130 -25.50 8.91 9.85
N ALA A 131 -26.51 9.79 9.90
CA ALA A 131 -26.60 10.93 8.99
C ALA A 131 -25.40 11.88 9.12
N LEU A 132 -24.93 12.14 10.35
CA LEU A 132 -23.70 12.92 10.59
C LEU A 132 -22.45 12.24 10.01
N THR A 133 -22.36 10.91 10.15
CA THR A 133 -21.26 10.12 9.56
C THR A 133 -21.26 10.25 8.04
N VAL A 134 -22.43 10.18 7.38
CA VAL A 134 -22.57 10.37 5.93
C VAL A 134 -22.23 11.79 5.51
N ALA A 135 -22.73 12.81 6.23
CA ALA A 135 -22.47 14.21 5.92
C ALA A 135 -20.96 14.53 5.99
N ALA A 136 -20.29 14.12 7.07
CA ALA A 136 -18.85 14.27 7.21
C ALA A 136 -18.08 13.43 6.17
N GLY A 137 -18.58 12.24 5.83
CA GLY A 137 -18.05 11.41 4.74
C GLY A 137 -18.14 12.07 3.36
N ALA A 138 -19.22 12.80 3.09
CA ALA A 138 -19.40 13.59 1.87
C ALA A 138 -18.39 14.75 1.82
N VAL A 139 -18.17 15.45 2.94
CA VAL A 139 -17.11 16.47 3.06
C VAL A 139 -15.74 15.85 2.76
N SER A 140 -15.39 14.71 3.38
CA SER A 140 -14.15 13.97 3.10
C SER A 140 -13.99 13.63 1.61
N TRP A 141 -15.07 13.19 0.97
CA TRP A 141 -15.07 12.88 -0.46
C TRP A 141 -14.79 14.13 -1.30
N LEU A 142 -15.47 15.24 -1.01
CA LEU A 142 -15.24 16.52 -1.69
C LEU A 142 -13.81 17.03 -1.50
N VAL A 143 -13.26 16.95 -0.28
CA VAL A 143 -11.90 17.40 0.02
C VAL A 143 -10.85 16.54 -0.71
N THR A 144 -11.05 15.22 -0.76
CA THR A 144 -10.08 14.30 -1.38
C THR A 144 -10.10 14.31 -2.91
N VAL A 145 -11.25 14.63 -3.51
CA VAL A 145 -11.47 14.69 -4.97
C VAL A 145 -11.35 16.12 -5.52
N GLY A 146 -11.67 17.14 -4.73
CA GLY A 146 -11.66 18.56 -5.10
C GLY A 146 -10.39 19.06 -5.80
N PRO A 147 -9.17 18.64 -5.39
CA PRO A 147 -7.94 19.00 -6.10
C PRO A 147 -7.89 18.59 -7.58
N ALA A 148 -8.75 17.67 -8.02
CA ALA A 148 -8.91 17.31 -9.43
C ALA A 148 -9.41 18.49 -10.28
N LEU A 149 -10.14 19.45 -9.70
CA LEU A 149 -10.61 20.65 -10.42
C LEU A 149 -9.45 21.57 -10.82
N LEU A 150 -8.37 21.58 -10.04
CA LEU A 150 -7.19 22.42 -10.28
C LEU A 150 -6.07 21.69 -11.02
N ARG A 151 -5.90 20.39 -10.78
CA ARG A 151 -4.86 19.55 -11.41
C ARG A 151 -5.38 18.14 -11.63
N ARG A 152 -6.05 17.89 -12.76
CA ARG A 152 -6.66 16.61 -13.10
C ARG A 152 -5.67 15.44 -13.11
N GLU A 153 -4.47 15.61 -13.66
CA GLU A 153 -3.45 14.55 -13.78
C GLU A 153 -2.39 14.62 -12.67
N GLY A 154 -2.67 15.29 -11.54
CA GLY A 154 -1.70 15.55 -10.48
C GLY A 154 -1.04 14.29 -9.88
N PRO A 155 -1.79 13.23 -9.51
CA PRO A 155 -1.24 11.96 -9.04
C PRO A 155 -0.35 11.26 -10.07
N GLU A 156 -0.81 11.20 -11.33
CA GLU A 156 -0.13 10.56 -12.46
C GLU A 156 1.23 11.22 -12.71
N ARG A 157 1.23 12.56 -12.81
CA ARG A 157 2.46 13.36 -12.99
C ARG A 157 3.49 13.13 -11.90
N ARG A 158 3.06 12.96 -10.64
CA ARG A 158 3.96 12.68 -9.50
C ARG A 158 4.54 11.27 -9.55
N ALA A 159 3.75 10.28 -9.97
CA ALA A 159 4.23 8.91 -10.12
C ALA A 159 5.27 8.82 -11.25
N THR A 160 5.00 9.41 -12.41
CA THR A 160 5.95 9.50 -13.53
C THR A 160 7.22 10.25 -13.14
N ALA A 161 7.11 11.40 -12.46
CA ALA A 161 8.28 12.14 -12.00
C ALA A 161 9.15 11.34 -11.00
N ARG A 162 8.53 10.53 -10.13
CA ARG A 162 9.26 9.63 -9.22
C ARG A 162 9.97 8.50 -9.97
N ALA A 163 9.32 7.90 -10.98
CA ALA A 163 9.94 6.89 -11.82
C ALA A 163 11.18 7.44 -12.55
N LEU A 164 11.05 8.61 -13.18
CA LEU A 164 12.17 9.30 -13.84
C LEU A 164 13.33 9.60 -12.88
N ALA A 165 13.02 10.13 -11.68
CA ALA A 165 14.04 10.44 -10.69
C ALA A 165 14.74 9.19 -10.13
N ALA A 166 13.99 8.10 -9.91
CA ALA A 166 14.55 6.84 -9.43
C ALA A 166 15.40 6.15 -10.51
N ALA A 167 14.99 6.20 -11.77
CA ALA A 167 15.78 5.71 -12.90
C ALA A 167 17.09 6.51 -13.05
N ALA A 168 17.04 7.84 -12.88
CA ALA A 168 18.24 8.67 -12.88
C ALA A 168 19.20 8.30 -11.73
N ALA A 169 18.68 8.11 -10.51
CA ALA A 169 19.49 7.73 -9.35
C ALA A 169 20.16 6.35 -9.52
N TYR A 170 19.46 5.39 -10.14
CA TYR A 170 20.04 4.10 -10.49
C TYR A 170 21.13 4.20 -11.55
N ALA A 171 20.99 5.13 -12.51
CA ALA A 171 22.00 5.35 -13.54
C ALA A 171 23.30 5.94 -12.96
N ASP A 172 23.24 6.70 -11.86
CA ASP A 172 24.44 7.23 -11.18
C ASP A 172 25.13 6.19 -10.28
N ASP A 173 24.32 5.42 -9.53
CA ASP A 173 24.80 4.45 -8.54
C ASP A 173 24.11 3.10 -8.77
N PRO A 174 24.64 2.29 -9.70
CA PRO A 174 24.08 0.98 -10.01
C PRO A 174 24.26 0.02 -8.83
N GLY A 175 23.18 -0.22 -8.09
CA GLY A 175 23.15 -1.15 -6.97
C GLY A 175 21.82 -1.87 -6.86
N HIS A 176 21.78 -3.00 -6.13
CA HIS A 176 20.55 -3.78 -5.96
C HIS A 176 19.40 -2.94 -5.38
N ARG A 177 19.70 -2.07 -4.40
CA ARG A 177 18.72 -1.18 -3.76
C ARG A 177 18.17 -0.12 -4.71
N THR A 178 19.04 0.58 -5.46
CA THR A 178 18.65 1.64 -6.40
C THR A 178 17.91 1.06 -7.61
N ARG A 179 18.32 -0.12 -8.09
CA ARG A 179 17.63 -0.86 -9.15
C ARG A 179 16.20 -1.22 -8.75
N HIS A 180 16.03 -1.79 -7.55
CA HIS A 180 14.71 -2.16 -7.05
C HIS A 180 13.82 -0.92 -6.85
N ALA A 181 14.37 0.15 -6.27
CA ALA A 181 13.65 1.41 -6.10
C ALA A 181 13.18 1.98 -7.46
N ALA A 182 14.03 1.94 -8.49
CA ALA A 182 13.68 2.34 -9.85
C ALA A 182 12.60 1.44 -10.47
N ALA A 183 12.76 0.11 -10.40
CA ALA A 183 11.78 -0.85 -10.90
C ALA A 183 10.41 -0.70 -10.22
N ALA A 184 10.39 -0.54 -8.90
CA ALA A 184 9.17 -0.32 -8.13
C ALA A 184 8.51 1.03 -8.47
N ALA A 185 9.30 2.10 -8.65
CA ALA A 185 8.78 3.42 -9.02
C ALA A 185 8.18 3.42 -10.43
N VAL A 186 8.85 2.77 -11.38
CA VAL A 186 8.35 2.53 -12.75
C VAL A 186 7.06 1.73 -12.74
N HIS A 187 7.05 0.58 -12.06
CA HIS A 187 5.85 -0.26 -11.95
C HIS A 187 4.68 0.52 -11.34
N THR A 188 4.95 1.31 -10.29
CA THR A 188 3.96 2.19 -9.66
C THR A 188 3.42 3.24 -10.62
N ALA A 189 4.28 3.84 -11.46
CA ALA A 189 3.85 4.80 -12.47
C ALA A 189 2.91 4.17 -13.50
N TRP A 190 3.25 2.98 -14.00
CA TRP A 190 2.36 2.22 -14.89
C TRP A 190 1.03 1.86 -14.26
N GLN A 191 1.02 1.31 -13.04
CA GLN A 191 -0.23 1.00 -12.35
C GLN A 191 -1.10 2.25 -12.14
N THR A 192 -0.47 3.40 -11.89
CA THR A 192 -1.16 4.69 -11.72
C THR A 192 -1.80 5.15 -13.05
N LEU A 193 -1.05 5.09 -14.16
CA LEU A 193 -1.52 5.48 -15.49
C LEU A 193 -2.62 4.54 -16.02
N LEU A 194 -2.50 3.23 -15.77
CA LEU A 194 -3.53 2.25 -16.12
C LEU A 194 -4.80 2.44 -15.28
N ALA A 195 -4.67 2.84 -14.02
CA ALA A 195 -5.80 3.12 -13.12
C ALA A 195 -6.49 4.47 -13.37
N ALA A 196 -5.89 5.38 -14.14
CA ALA A 196 -6.31 6.76 -14.30
C ALA A 196 -7.61 6.96 -15.13
N GLY A 197 -8.07 5.95 -15.88
CA GLY A 197 -9.36 5.97 -16.59
C GLY A 197 -9.24 6.28 -18.09
N ARG A 198 -9.82 7.39 -18.58
CA ARG A 198 -9.84 7.75 -20.01
C ARG A 198 -8.46 8.23 -20.52
N PRO A 199 -8.02 7.89 -21.74
CA PRO A 199 -6.80 8.45 -22.31
C PRO A 199 -6.98 9.96 -22.54
N THR A 200 -5.93 10.73 -22.28
CA THR A 200 -5.86 12.18 -22.56
C THR A 200 -4.49 12.47 -23.18
N PRO A 201 -4.32 13.57 -23.94
CA PRO A 201 -3.01 13.91 -24.52
C PRO A 201 -1.89 13.96 -23.46
N VAL A 202 -2.18 14.57 -22.31
CA VAL A 202 -1.23 14.65 -21.17
C VAL A 202 -0.84 13.26 -20.67
N ARG A 203 -1.81 12.33 -20.52
CA ARG A 203 -1.52 10.96 -20.07
C ARG A 203 -0.66 10.20 -21.06
N ARG A 204 -0.86 10.40 -22.37
CA ARG A 204 0.01 9.80 -23.40
C ARG A 204 1.44 10.29 -23.28
N GLU A 205 1.66 11.59 -23.06
CA GLU A 205 3.02 12.10 -22.81
C GLU A 205 3.65 11.52 -21.54
N LEU A 206 2.85 11.34 -20.48
CA LEU A 206 3.33 10.67 -19.26
C LEU A 206 3.70 9.21 -19.49
N GLU A 207 2.93 8.49 -20.32
CA GLU A 207 3.25 7.12 -20.73
C GLU A 207 4.60 7.09 -21.46
N ARG A 208 4.83 7.98 -22.43
CA ARG A 208 6.14 8.10 -23.12
C ARG A 208 7.30 8.36 -22.16
N LEU A 209 7.10 9.20 -21.15
CA LEU A 209 8.13 9.48 -20.16
C LEU A 209 8.45 8.27 -19.28
N VAL A 210 7.47 7.44 -18.95
CA VAL A 210 7.71 6.20 -18.18
C VAL A 210 8.49 5.19 -19.03
N VAL A 211 8.19 5.07 -20.33
CA VAL A 211 8.96 4.25 -21.27
C VAL A 211 10.44 4.64 -21.28
N HIS A 212 10.76 5.94 -21.27
CA HIS A 212 12.13 6.41 -21.19
C HIS A 212 12.82 6.04 -19.86
N ALA A 213 12.09 6.07 -18.74
CA ALA A 213 12.60 5.62 -17.45
C ALA A 213 12.89 4.09 -17.46
N GLU A 214 12.04 3.31 -18.14
CA GLU A 214 12.21 1.87 -18.32
C GLU A 214 13.42 1.52 -19.21
N ALA A 215 13.61 2.25 -20.30
CA ALA A 215 14.78 2.09 -21.16
C ALA A 215 16.08 2.35 -20.38
N ALA A 216 16.12 3.41 -19.56
CA ALA A 216 17.26 3.73 -18.71
C ALA A 216 17.53 2.64 -17.65
N LEU A 217 16.48 2.10 -17.02
CA LEU A 217 16.60 1.00 -16.04
C LEU A 217 17.18 -0.27 -16.66
N ALA A 218 16.70 -0.66 -17.84
CA ALA A 218 17.19 -1.86 -18.51
C ALA A 218 18.63 -1.69 -19.03
N ARG A 219 19.07 -0.47 -19.37
CA ARG A 219 20.46 -0.18 -19.74
C ARG A 219 21.41 -0.39 -18.57
N GLY A 220 21.11 0.18 -17.40
CA GLY A 220 21.97 0.03 -16.23
C GLY A 220 22.11 -1.44 -15.79
N ALA A 221 21.12 -2.28 -16.09
CA ALA A 221 21.21 -3.73 -15.86
C ALA A 221 22.24 -4.44 -16.75
N LEU A 222 22.49 -3.94 -17.97
CA LEU A 222 23.49 -4.48 -18.89
C LEU A 222 24.90 -3.97 -18.55
N GLY A 223 25.03 -2.70 -18.13
CA GLY A 223 26.32 -2.11 -17.75
C GLY A 223 26.90 -2.56 -16.40
N ALA A 224 26.09 -3.07 -15.49
CA ALA A 224 26.52 -3.54 -14.16
C ALA A 224 27.24 -4.91 -14.16
N HIS A 225 27.39 -5.56 -15.33
CA HIS A 225 28.15 -6.80 -15.49
C HIS A 225 29.39 -6.60 -16.40
N PRO A 226 30.43 -5.86 -15.96
CA PRO A 226 31.72 -5.94 -16.61
C PRO A 226 32.41 -7.23 -16.15
N GLY A 227 32.53 -8.21 -17.04
CA GLY A 227 33.44 -9.35 -16.87
C GLY A 227 32.85 -10.59 -16.19
N VAL A 228 32.14 -11.42 -16.96
CA VAL A 228 32.28 -12.87 -16.85
C VAL A 228 32.73 -13.38 -18.22
N HIS A 229 33.93 -12.98 -18.63
CA HIS A 229 34.67 -13.76 -19.61
C HIS A 229 35.04 -15.09 -18.96
N GLY A 230 34.76 -16.17 -19.68
CA GLY A 230 34.69 -17.52 -19.16
C GLY A 230 35.89 -17.96 -18.32
N ARG A 231 35.61 -18.40 -17.09
CA ARG A 231 36.29 -19.57 -16.54
C ARG A 231 35.34 -20.75 -16.71
N PRO A 232 35.76 -21.85 -17.35
CA PRO A 232 34.95 -23.07 -17.38
C PRO A 232 34.86 -23.58 -15.93
N VAL A 233 33.65 -23.56 -15.38
CA VAL A 233 33.35 -24.22 -14.11
C VAL A 233 33.43 -25.72 -14.38
N GLY A 234 34.45 -26.36 -13.79
CA GLY A 234 34.67 -27.79 -13.88
C GLY A 234 33.49 -28.59 -13.33
N ASP A 235 33.27 -29.73 -13.96
CA ASP A 235 32.20 -30.68 -13.69
C ASP A 235 32.15 -31.09 -12.22
N ALA A 236 30.98 -30.92 -11.60
CA ALA A 236 30.59 -31.64 -10.39
C ALA A 236 29.18 -32.22 -10.60
N HIS A 237 29.10 -33.54 -10.56
CA HIS A 237 27.93 -34.37 -10.81
C HIS A 237 26.80 -34.17 -9.80
N GLY A 238 25.55 -34.30 -10.28
CA GLY A 238 24.38 -34.61 -9.43
C GLY A 238 23.15 -33.73 -9.67
N GLY A 239 22.08 -34.31 -10.24
CA GLY A 239 20.73 -33.72 -10.34
C GLY A 239 20.31 -33.34 -11.76
N GLY A 240 19.88 -34.33 -12.55
CA GLY A 240 19.40 -34.16 -13.93
C GLY A 240 17.88 -34.06 -14.02
N HIS A 241 17.40 -33.26 -14.98
CA HIS A 241 16.04 -33.06 -15.52
C HIS A 241 15.49 -31.63 -15.43
N ALA A 242 15.89 -30.80 -14.45
CA ALA A 242 15.51 -29.37 -14.41
C ALA A 242 16.55 -28.41 -15.04
N ARG A 243 17.81 -28.86 -15.20
CA ARG A 243 18.94 -28.03 -15.70
C ARG A 243 19.06 -27.92 -17.21
N THR A 244 18.42 -28.80 -17.99
CA THR A 244 18.56 -28.83 -19.46
C THR A 244 17.73 -27.74 -20.14
N ALA A 245 16.48 -27.52 -19.69
CA ALA A 245 15.63 -26.45 -20.19
C ALA A 245 16.19 -25.04 -19.88
N ASP A 246 16.87 -24.87 -18.75
CA ASP A 246 17.48 -23.60 -18.36
C ASP A 246 18.76 -23.30 -19.17
N ARG A 247 19.58 -24.32 -19.47
CA ARG A 247 20.77 -24.20 -20.34
C ARG A 247 20.41 -23.90 -21.80
N ASP A 248 19.36 -24.53 -22.34
CA ASP A 248 18.92 -24.25 -23.71
C ASP A 248 18.24 -22.89 -23.84
N SER A 249 17.51 -22.46 -22.80
CA SER A 249 16.98 -21.09 -22.69
C SER A 249 18.09 -20.05 -22.55
N GLU A 250 19.15 -20.34 -21.79
CA GLU A 250 20.35 -19.50 -21.70
C GLU A 250 21.05 -19.39 -23.07
N ARG A 251 21.27 -20.50 -23.77
CA ARG A 251 21.87 -20.50 -25.11
C ARG A 251 21.04 -19.72 -26.13
N ALA A 252 19.71 -19.83 -26.08
CA ALA A 252 18.81 -19.05 -26.93
C ALA A 252 18.85 -17.55 -26.62
N LEU A 253 18.94 -17.18 -25.34
CA LEU A 253 19.11 -15.77 -24.91
C LEU A 253 20.47 -15.21 -25.34
N THR A 254 21.56 -15.98 -25.19
CA THR A 254 22.90 -15.57 -25.63
C THR A 254 22.94 -15.39 -27.16
N ALA A 255 22.33 -16.31 -27.92
CA ALA A 255 22.29 -16.23 -29.38
C ALA A 255 21.43 -15.07 -29.94
N VAL A 256 20.41 -14.63 -29.18
CA VAL A 256 19.56 -13.48 -29.55
C VAL A 256 20.24 -12.14 -29.25
N VAL A 257 21.14 -12.08 -28.25
CA VAL A 257 21.88 -10.87 -27.88
C VAL A 257 23.00 -10.55 -28.89
N THR A 258 23.49 -11.53 -29.66
CA THR A 258 24.69 -11.39 -30.52
C THR A 258 24.43 -11.04 -31.99
N ARG A 259 23.38 -10.28 -32.35
CA ARG A 259 23.16 -9.90 -33.77
C ARG A 259 22.79 -8.43 -34.02
N THR A 260 23.79 -7.71 -34.56
CA THR A 260 23.73 -6.56 -35.50
C THR A 260 23.43 -5.12 -35.00
N GLY A 261 24.43 -4.23 -35.14
CA GLY A 261 24.34 -2.90 -35.77
C GLY A 261 24.34 -1.64 -34.88
N ASP A 262 25.48 -0.93 -34.77
CA ASP A 262 25.67 0.27 -33.93
C ASP A 262 25.97 1.57 -34.70
N HIS A 263 25.39 2.68 -34.19
CA HIS A 263 25.96 4.03 -33.96
C HIS A 263 24.88 5.13 -33.84
N GLU A 264 23.64 4.92 -34.32
CA GLU A 264 22.58 5.95 -34.24
C GLU A 264 21.74 5.93 -32.94
N LEU A 265 21.82 4.86 -32.13
CA LEU A 265 20.94 4.64 -30.99
C LEU A 265 21.52 5.12 -29.64
N GLU A 266 22.85 5.21 -29.52
CA GLU A 266 23.54 5.74 -28.33
C GLU A 266 23.11 7.18 -28.02
N ALA A 267 22.78 7.96 -29.05
CA ALA A 267 22.29 9.33 -28.94
C ALA A 267 20.81 9.46 -28.47
N ARG A 268 20.04 8.37 -28.38
CA ARG A 268 18.55 8.42 -28.31
C ARG A 268 17.92 8.15 -26.93
N VAL A 269 18.61 7.49 -25.99
CA VAL A 269 18.08 7.31 -24.62
C VAL A 269 18.59 8.43 -23.72
N ALA A 270 17.68 9.05 -22.97
CA ALA A 270 17.98 10.20 -22.12
C ALA A 270 18.99 9.85 -21.01
N GLY A 271 20.07 10.64 -20.94
CA GLY A 271 21.02 10.59 -19.83
C GLY A 271 20.39 11.00 -18.48
N PRO A 272 21.09 10.75 -17.35
CA PRO A 272 20.56 10.96 -16.00
C PRO A 272 20.11 12.42 -15.76
N ASP A 273 20.84 13.41 -16.26
CA ASP A 273 20.46 14.83 -16.13
C ASP A 273 19.18 15.18 -16.87
N ARG A 274 18.96 14.60 -18.05
CA ARG A 274 17.75 14.79 -18.85
C ARG A 274 16.55 14.15 -18.16
N LEU A 275 16.71 12.96 -17.58
CA LEU A 275 15.69 12.32 -16.74
C LEU A 275 15.33 13.18 -15.52
N ARG A 276 16.31 13.78 -14.84
CA ARG A 276 16.06 14.73 -13.73
C ARG A 276 15.34 16.00 -14.19
N ALA A 277 15.70 16.54 -15.36
CA ALA A 277 15.03 17.71 -15.93
C ALA A 277 13.56 17.41 -16.23
N TRP A 278 13.28 16.28 -16.89
CA TRP A 278 11.91 15.83 -17.13
C TRP A 278 11.15 15.55 -15.83
N ALA A 279 11.79 14.97 -14.81
CA ALA A 279 11.17 14.77 -13.50
C ALA A 279 10.74 16.09 -12.86
N ARG A 280 11.59 17.13 -12.93
CA ARG A 280 11.28 18.48 -12.42
C ARG A 280 10.13 19.14 -13.19
N GLN A 281 10.19 19.12 -14.53
CA GLN A 281 9.15 19.70 -15.40
C GLN A 281 7.80 18.98 -15.23
N THR A 282 7.81 17.65 -15.20
CA THR A 282 6.61 16.82 -14.96
C THR A 282 5.99 17.09 -13.58
N ARG A 283 6.77 17.55 -12.60
CA ARG A 283 6.26 17.94 -11.28
C ARG A 283 5.67 19.36 -11.23
N ALA A 284 6.16 20.28 -12.07
CA ALA A 284 5.73 21.67 -12.17
C ALA A 284 4.31 21.83 -12.75
N ARG A 285 3.62 22.98 -12.64
CA ARG A 285 2.25 23.16 -13.22
C ARG A 285 2.21 23.30 -14.74
N GLY A 286 3.36 23.48 -15.38
CA GLY A 286 3.45 23.76 -16.81
C GLY A 286 3.15 22.57 -17.72
N PRO A 287 3.32 22.77 -19.05
CA PRO A 287 3.18 21.71 -20.03
C PRO A 287 4.07 20.51 -19.68
N VAL A 288 3.54 19.30 -19.91
CA VAL A 288 4.32 18.07 -19.74
C VAL A 288 5.36 18.00 -20.86
N PRO A 289 6.61 17.62 -20.56
CA PRO A 289 7.63 17.45 -21.58
C PRO A 289 7.16 16.46 -22.64
N THR A 290 7.40 16.80 -23.91
CA THR A 290 7.15 15.92 -25.06
C THR A 290 8.49 15.32 -25.49
N PRO A 291 8.92 14.20 -24.90
CA PRO A 291 10.14 13.55 -25.35
C PRO A 291 9.97 13.10 -26.81
N PRO A 292 11.06 13.04 -27.60
CA PRO A 292 11.00 12.41 -28.90
C PRO A 292 10.48 10.97 -28.75
N PRO A 293 9.77 10.43 -29.75
CA PRO A 293 9.32 9.05 -29.71
C PRO A 293 10.54 8.15 -29.55
N ALA A 294 10.58 7.37 -28.47
CA ALA A 294 11.54 6.29 -28.34
C ALA A 294 11.17 5.19 -29.37
N PRO A 295 12.13 4.36 -29.80
CA PRO A 295 11.82 3.17 -30.60
C PRO A 295 10.73 2.33 -29.92
N GLY A 296 9.70 1.88 -30.65
CA GLY A 296 8.60 1.05 -30.12
C GLY A 296 7.44 1.80 -29.41
N THR A 297 7.57 3.11 -29.17
CA THR A 297 6.58 3.90 -28.38
C THR A 297 5.14 3.85 -28.93
N ALA A 298 4.97 3.84 -30.26
CA ALA A 298 3.64 3.90 -30.87
C ALA A 298 2.84 2.61 -30.58
N GLU A 299 3.45 1.45 -30.76
CA GLU A 299 2.83 0.14 -30.55
C GLU A 299 2.64 -0.16 -29.06
N GLU A 300 3.57 0.30 -28.21
CA GLU A 300 3.44 0.30 -26.74
C GLU A 300 2.16 1.01 -26.30
N LEU A 301 1.94 2.24 -26.80
CA LEU A 301 0.76 3.07 -26.51
C LEU A 301 -0.54 2.38 -26.95
N PHE A 302 -0.54 1.71 -28.10
CA PHE A 302 -1.69 0.92 -28.56
C PHE A 302 -1.97 -0.27 -27.63
N GLY A 303 -0.94 -1.01 -27.20
CA GLY A 303 -1.08 -2.11 -26.24
C GLY A 303 -1.64 -1.65 -24.89
N ILE A 304 -1.22 -0.47 -24.42
CA ILE A 304 -1.72 0.15 -23.19
C ILE A 304 -3.22 0.46 -23.28
N ASP A 305 -3.69 0.99 -24.42
CA ASP A 305 -5.10 1.29 -24.63
C ASP A 305 -5.98 0.03 -24.68
N ALA A 306 -5.48 -1.07 -25.28
CA ALA A 306 -6.13 -2.38 -25.27
C ALA A 306 -6.21 -2.98 -23.85
N GLU A 307 -5.11 -2.97 -23.10
CA GLU A 307 -5.06 -3.47 -21.72
C GLU A 307 -6.03 -2.68 -20.82
N ARG A 308 -6.07 -1.35 -21.00
CA ARG A 308 -6.99 -0.47 -20.29
C ARG A 308 -8.45 -0.75 -20.65
N ALA A 309 -8.76 -1.05 -21.91
CA ALA A 309 -10.10 -1.44 -22.32
C ALA A 309 -10.56 -2.73 -21.64
N ALA A 310 -9.71 -3.77 -21.62
CA ALA A 310 -9.98 -5.03 -20.94
C ALA A 310 -10.19 -4.86 -19.42
N ARG A 311 -9.37 -4.03 -18.76
CA ARG A 311 -9.51 -3.74 -17.32
C ARG A 311 -10.83 -3.04 -16.96
N ARG A 312 -11.38 -2.20 -17.86
CA ARG A 312 -12.66 -1.49 -17.61
C ARG A 312 -13.84 -2.46 -17.55
N THR A 313 -13.88 -3.46 -18.42
CA THR A 313 -14.94 -4.48 -18.47
C THR A 313 -14.88 -5.45 -17.29
N ALA A 314 -13.67 -5.77 -16.80
CA ALA A 314 -13.46 -6.71 -15.70
C ALA A 314 -13.75 -6.12 -14.29
N GLY A 315 -13.43 -4.84 -14.08
CA GLY A 315 -13.28 -4.26 -12.74
C GLY A 315 -14.49 -4.25 -11.79
N ARG A 316 -15.74 -4.21 -12.27
CA ARG A 316 -16.95 -4.21 -11.39
C ARG A 316 -17.31 -5.61 -10.89
N ARG A 317 -17.20 -6.63 -11.75
CA ARG A 317 -17.53 -8.02 -11.39
C ARG A 317 -16.43 -8.65 -10.54
N ASP A 318 -15.18 -8.25 -10.76
CA ASP A 318 -14.03 -8.77 -10.05
C ASP A 318 -13.95 -8.31 -8.60
N ALA A 319 -14.36 -7.08 -8.26
CA ALA A 319 -14.35 -6.60 -6.88
C ALA A 319 -15.29 -7.42 -5.98
N ARG A 320 -16.53 -7.69 -6.44
CA ARG A 320 -17.49 -8.53 -5.70
C ARG A 320 -16.99 -9.97 -5.59
N ARG A 321 -16.46 -10.53 -6.67
CA ARG A 321 -15.89 -11.90 -6.67
C ARG A 321 -14.64 -12.00 -5.81
N ALA A 322 -13.81 -10.97 -5.72
CA ALA A 322 -12.62 -10.94 -4.87
C ALA A 322 -12.98 -11.01 -3.38
N VAL A 323 -14.00 -10.27 -2.94
CA VAL A 323 -14.50 -10.34 -1.54
C VAL A 323 -15.11 -11.71 -1.25
N LEU A 324 -15.90 -12.27 -2.18
CA LEU A 324 -16.47 -13.61 -2.01
C LEU A 324 -15.39 -14.71 -1.97
N ARG A 325 -14.36 -14.63 -2.82
CA ARG A 325 -13.21 -15.56 -2.80
C ARG A 325 -12.33 -15.36 -1.56
N ALA A 326 -12.27 -14.16 -1.01
CA ALA A 326 -11.56 -13.86 0.22
C ALA A 326 -12.20 -14.55 1.44
N LEU A 327 -13.50 -14.80 1.41
CA LEU A 327 -14.24 -15.49 2.47
C LEU A 327 -14.43 -17.00 2.21
N ALA A 328 -14.03 -17.51 1.05
CA ALA A 328 -14.17 -18.92 0.71
C ALA A 328 -13.27 -19.83 1.58
N PRO A 329 -13.71 -21.05 1.92
CA PRO A 329 -12.87 -22.05 2.56
C PRO A 329 -11.59 -22.28 1.73
N GLY A 330 -10.42 -22.04 2.33
CA GLY A 330 -9.12 -22.13 1.64
C GLY A 330 -8.49 -20.80 1.22
N SER A 331 -9.15 -19.65 1.42
CA SER A 331 -8.57 -18.34 1.08
C SER A 331 -7.30 -18.04 1.90
N PRO A 332 -6.31 -17.30 1.35
CA PRO A 332 -5.12 -16.88 2.11
C PRO A 332 -5.44 -15.86 3.22
N LEU A 333 -6.65 -15.29 3.24
CA LEU A 333 -7.08 -14.27 4.21
C LEU A 333 -7.76 -14.87 5.45
N LEU A 334 -8.21 -16.13 5.39
CA LEU A 334 -8.89 -16.80 6.50
C LEU A 334 -8.01 -16.93 7.77
N PRO A 335 -6.71 -17.32 7.70
CA PRO A 335 -5.86 -17.35 8.89
C PRO A 335 -5.62 -15.96 9.49
N ILE A 336 -5.56 -14.92 8.64
CA ILE A 336 -5.41 -13.52 9.07
C ILE A 336 -6.70 -13.04 9.77
N ALA A 337 -7.87 -13.40 9.23
CA ALA A 337 -9.16 -13.15 9.84
C ALA A 337 -9.28 -13.84 11.20
N ALA A 338 -8.87 -15.11 11.30
CA ALA A 338 -8.88 -15.87 12.54
C ALA A 338 -7.94 -15.26 13.59
N ARG A 339 -6.71 -14.85 13.21
CA ARG A 339 -5.79 -14.10 14.08
C ARG A 339 -6.45 -12.83 14.63
N ALA A 340 -7.04 -12.03 13.74
CA ALA A 340 -7.71 -10.80 14.12
C ALA A 340 -8.88 -11.06 15.07
N LEU A 341 -9.74 -12.02 14.75
CA LEU A 341 -10.90 -12.39 15.56
C LEU A 341 -10.49 -12.88 16.95
N ILE A 342 -9.64 -13.92 17.00
CA ILE A 342 -9.20 -14.55 18.25
C ILE A 342 -8.42 -13.55 19.09
N GLY A 343 -7.47 -12.83 18.49
CA GLY A 343 -6.65 -11.86 19.20
C GLY A 343 -7.45 -10.68 19.75
N CYS A 344 -8.40 -10.13 18.99
CA CYS A 344 -9.26 -9.06 19.47
C CYS A 344 -10.22 -9.53 20.56
N ALA A 345 -10.83 -10.71 20.39
CA ALA A 345 -11.73 -11.29 21.38
C ALA A 345 -11.01 -11.58 22.70
N LEU A 346 -9.86 -12.27 22.65
CA LEU A 346 -9.05 -12.55 23.84
C LEU A 346 -8.59 -11.26 24.51
N ALA A 347 -8.13 -10.26 23.75
CA ALA A 347 -7.69 -8.99 24.32
C ALA A 347 -8.82 -8.27 25.06
N GLY A 348 -10.02 -8.23 24.46
CA GLY A 348 -11.20 -7.64 25.08
C GLY A 348 -11.65 -8.42 26.33
N TYR A 349 -11.73 -9.75 26.27
CA TYR A 349 -12.16 -10.57 27.40
C TYR A 349 -11.15 -10.58 28.56
N VAL A 350 -9.85 -10.59 28.28
CA VAL A 350 -8.80 -10.48 29.31
C VAL A 350 -8.83 -9.09 29.94
N SER A 351 -8.96 -8.03 29.14
CA SER A 351 -9.10 -6.66 29.68
C SER A 351 -10.35 -6.53 30.58
N MET A 352 -11.48 -7.10 30.15
CA MET A 352 -12.70 -7.18 30.96
C MET A 352 -12.50 -7.96 32.26
N ALA A 353 -11.80 -9.11 32.21
CA ALA A 353 -11.54 -9.94 33.39
C ALA A 353 -10.61 -9.27 34.42
N VAL A 354 -9.71 -8.40 33.96
CA VAL A 354 -8.83 -7.57 34.82
C VAL A 354 -9.60 -6.39 35.45
N GLY A 355 -10.85 -6.15 35.02
CA GLY A 355 -11.70 -5.08 35.55
C GLY A 355 -11.48 -3.72 34.90
N VAL A 356 -10.91 -3.68 33.69
CA VAL A 356 -10.75 -2.42 32.94
C VAL A 356 -12.12 -1.94 32.48
N GLY A 357 -12.44 -0.67 32.76
CA GLY A 357 -13.76 -0.11 32.47
C GLY A 357 -14.09 -0.02 30.97
N ARG A 358 -13.10 -0.13 30.08
CA ARG A 358 -13.22 0.15 28.64
C ARG A 358 -12.43 -0.82 27.75
N PRO A 359 -12.84 -2.09 27.62
CA PRO A 359 -12.07 -3.13 26.91
C PRO A 359 -11.92 -2.89 25.39
N TYR A 360 -12.57 -1.88 24.81
CA TYR A 360 -12.42 -1.54 23.39
C TYR A 360 -11.01 -1.11 23.00
N TRP A 361 -10.25 -0.50 23.93
CA TRP A 361 -8.87 -0.11 23.64
C TRP A 361 -7.94 -1.31 23.48
N ALA A 362 -8.20 -2.40 24.22
CA ALA A 362 -7.48 -3.66 24.04
C ALA A 362 -7.78 -4.26 22.66
N ILE A 363 -9.04 -4.24 22.21
CA ILE A 363 -9.46 -4.67 20.86
C ILE A 363 -8.72 -3.87 19.78
N VAL A 364 -8.74 -2.53 19.87
CA VAL A 364 -8.08 -1.66 18.88
C VAL A 364 -6.57 -1.90 18.85
N THR A 365 -5.96 -2.08 20.02
CA THR A 365 -4.51 -2.34 20.13
C THR A 365 -4.17 -3.67 19.47
N ALA A 366 -4.88 -4.75 19.80
CA ALA A 366 -4.70 -6.06 19.18
C ALA A 366 -4.93 -6.02 17.66
N ALA A 367 -6.02 -5.41 17.20
CA ALA A 367 -6.33 -5.28 15.76
C ALA A 367 -5.23 -4.54 14.98
N SER A 368 -4.63 -3.52 15.60
CA SER A 368 -3.59 -2.72 14.97
C SER A 368 -2.26 -3.45 14.76
N LEU A 369 -2.00 -4.51 15.53
CA LEU A 369 -0.80 -5.34 15.37
C LEU A 369 -0.87 -6.23 14.13
N TYR A 370 -2.07 -6.60 13.67
CA TYR A 370 -2.25 -7.47 12.50
C TYR A 370 -2.13 -6.76 11.14
N GLN A 371 -1.79 -5.47 11.13
CA GLN A 371 -1.61 -4.69 9.88
C GLN A 371 -0.26 -4.88 9.18
N ALA A 372 0.75 -5.49 9.82
CA ALA A 372 2.10 -5.60 9.27
C ALA A 372 2.63 -7.04 9.29
N ASN A 373 3.41 -7.40 8.27
CA ASN A 373 4.14 -8.68 8.19
C ASN A 373 4.96 -8.95 9.46
N VAL A 374 5.08 -10.23 9.82
CA VAL A 374 5.47 -10.69 11.16
C VAL A 374 6.97 -10.42 11.51
N THR A 375 7.91 -10.30 10.56
CA THR A 375 9.33 -9.96 10.89
C THR A 375 9.53 -8.50 11.21
N LEU A 376 8.78 -7.64 10.53
CA LEU A 376 8.66 -6.23 10.89
C LEU A 376 7.80 -6.05 12.15
N SER A 377 7.12 -7.10 12.61
CA SER A 377 6.15 -7.04 13.71
C SER A 377 6.78 -6.92 15.08
N TRP A 378 7.95 -7.51 15.39
CA TRP A 378 8.55 -7.29 16.72
C TRP A 378 8.96 -5.82 16.91
N ASN A 379 9.76 -5.30 15.99
CA ASN A 379 10.21 -3.91 16.06
C ASN A 379 9.04 -2.93 15.94
N ARG A 380 8.01 -3.21 15.11
CA ARG A 380 6.84 -2.34 15.02
C ARG A 380 5.87 -2.49 16.18
N ALA A 381 5.67 -3.68 16.73
CA ALA A 381 4.86 -3.89 17.93
C ALA A 381 5.51 -3.16 19.10
N LEU A 382 6.82 -3.31 19.29
CA LEU A 382 7.56 -2.57 20.30
C LEU A 382 7.48 -1.06 20.07
N GLN A 383 7.74 -0.60 18.85
CA GLN A 383 7.58 0.81 18.49
C GLN A 383 6.15 1.31 18.74
N ARG A 384 5.14 0.51 18.45
CA ARG A 384 3.74 0.89 18.65
C ARG A 384 3.36 0.92 20.12
N THR A 385 3.78 -0.06 20.90
CA THR A 385 3.56 -0.09 22.36
C THR A 385 4.24 1.09 23.00
N LEU A 386 5.54 1.29 22.76
CA LEU A 386 6.29 2.44 23.28
C LEU A 386 5.73 3.77 22.78
N GLY A 387 5.37 3.86 21.50
CA GLY A 387 4.79 5.04 20.90
C GLY A 387 3.42 5.38 21.49
N ASN A 388 2.58 4.39 21.78
CA ASN A 388 1.31 4.60 22.47
C ASN A 388 1.53 5.06 23.91
N LEU A 389 2.44 4.42 24.66
CA LEU A 389 2.76 4.83 26.04
C LEU A 389 3.28 6.26 26.10
N LEU A 390 4.22 6.63 25.21
CA LEU A 390 4.67 8.02 25.08
C LEU A 390 3.55 8.95 24.65
N GLY A 391 2.66 8.51 23.76
CA GLY A 391 1.48 9.27 23.35
C GLY A 391 0.49 9.53 24.48
N VAL A 392 0.38 8.63 25.46
CA VAL A 392 -0.40 8.85 26.69
C VAL A 392 0.25 9.95 27.55
N LEU A 393 1.58 9.98 27.67
CA LEU A 393 2.28 11.06 28.36
C LEU A 393 2.07 12.41 27.66
N VAL A 394 2.12 12.42 26.33
CA VAL A 394 1.82 13.61 25.51
C VAL A 394 0.37 14.06 25.71
N PHE A 395 -0.59 13.13 25.77
CA PHE A 395 -1.99 13.43 26.09
C PHE A 395 -2.11 14.11 27.46
N ALA A 396 -1.49 13.52 28.50
CA ALA A 396 -1.50 14.08 29.84
C ALA A 396 -0.95 15.51 29.89
N ALA A 397 0.11 15.79 29.12
CA ALA A 397 0.71 17.12 29.02
C ALA A 397 -0.17 18.15 28.28
N VAL A 398 -0.92 17.73 27.27
CA VAL A 398 -1.80 18.63 26.48
C VAL A 398 -3.18 18.82 27.13
N LEU A 399 -3.59 17.90 28.00
CA LEU A 399 -4.92 17.92 28.63
C LEU A 399 -5.31 19.25 29.30
N PRO A 400 -4.41 19.95 30.04
CA PRO A 400 -4.75 21.25 30.63
C PRO A 400 -5.09 22.31 29.57
N VAL A 401 -4.35 22.30 28.46
CA VAL A 401 -4.55 23.23 27.34
C VAL A 401 -5.86 22.90 26.61
N SER A 402 -6.12 21.62 26.35
CA SER A 402 -7.34 21.22 25.65
C SER A 402 -8.62 21.50 26.45
N ARG A 403 -8.53 21.49 27.79
CA ARG A 403 -9.65 21.83 28.68
C ARG A 403 -9.87 23.33 28.89
N THR A 404 -8.99 24.19 28.35
CA THR A 404 -9.13 25.65 28.48
C THR A 404 -10.33 26.19 27.69
N SER A 405 -10.59 25.65 26.50
CA SER A 405 -11.77 25.99 25.70
C SER A 405 -12.10 24.89 24.70
N SER A 406 -13.35 24.80 24.26
CA SER A 406 -13.75 23.85 23.22
C SER A 406 -13.01 24.05 21.89
N LEU A 407 -12.64 25.29 21.58
CA LEU A 407 -11.79 25.61 20.42
C LEU A 407 -10.37 25.10 20.60
N ALA A 408 -9.81 25.16 21.82
CA ALA A 408 -8.51 24.57 22.12
C ALA A 408 -8.54 23.05 21.96
N LEU A 409 -9.61 22.38 22.39
CA LEU A 409 -9.79 20.94 22.19
C LEU A 409 -9.84 20.58 20.70
N ILE A 410 -10.64 21.30 19.90
CA ILE A 410 -10.69 21.12 18.44
C ILE A 410 -9.29 21.37 17.83
N GLY A 411 -8.62 22.46 18.21
CA GLY A 411 -7.29 22.79 17.73
C GLY A 411 -6.25 21.70 18.03
N CYS A 412 -6.24 21.17 19.24
CA CYS A 412 -5.36 20.06 19.64
C CYS A 412 -5.67 18.79 18.83
N CYS A 413 -6.94 18.45 18.63
CA CYS A 413 -7.34 17.31 17.80
C CYS A 413 -6.85 17.48 16.35
N LEU A 414 -7.05 18.65 15.74
CA LEU A 414 -6.59 18.92 14.38
C LEU A 414 -5.06 18.90 14.26
N PHE A 415 -4.35 19.42 15.27
CA PHE A 415 -2.89 19.38 15.33
C PHE A 415 -2.36 17.95 15.38
N PHE A 416 -2.87 17.11 16.28
CA PHE A 416 -2.42 15.73 16.37
C PHE A 416 -2.83 14.88 15.17
N ASN A 417 -3.97 15.17 14.55
CA ASN A 417 -4.37 14.53 13.30
C ASN A 417 -3.39 14.87 12.16
N PHE A 418 -3.02 16.16 12.02
CA PHE A 418 -1.97 16.59 11.09
C PHE A 418 -0.62 15.91 11.38
N ALA A 419 -0.21 15.92 12.65
CA ALA A 419 1.07 15.37 13.08
C ALA A 419 1.15 13.87 12.82
N ALA A 420 0.10 13.11 13.15
CA ALA A 420 0.01 11.68 12.89
C ALA A 420 0.25 11.38 11.41
N GLU A 421 -0.47 12.04 10.51
CA GLU A 421 -0.34 11.77 9.08
C GLU A 421 1.00 12.26 8.48
N ALA A 422 1.51 13.39 8.95
CA ALA A 422 2.81 13.91 8.51
C ALA A 422 3.98 13.00 8.96
N LEU A 423 3.90 12.45 10.17
CA LEU A 423 4.96 11.65 10.78
C LEU A 423 4.92 10.18 10.34
N ILE A 424 3.74 9.57 10.19
CA ILE A 424 3.60 8.15 9.77
C ILE A 424 4.37 7.87 8.47
N THR A 425 4.38 8.81 7.54
CA THR A 425 5.08 8.65 6.25
C THR A 425 6.61 8.76 6.33
N ARG A 426 7.14 9.36 7.39
CA ARG A 426 8.59 9.57 7.61
C ARG A 426 9.15 8.55 8.58
N ASN A 427 8.47 8.37 9.70
CA ASN A 427 8.81 7.41 10.72
C ASN A 427 7.52 6.97 11.42
N TYR A 428 7.18 5.69 11.24
CA TYR A 428 5.97 5.10 11.80
C TYR A 428 5.90 5.27 13.33
N TRP A 429 7.04 5.16 14.03
CA TRP A 429 7.11 5.31 15.49
C TRP A 429 6.65 6.71 15.96
N LEU A 430 7.18 7.76 15.33
CA LEU A 430 6.76 9.15 15.61
C LEU A 430 5.29 9.38 15.28
N GLY A 431 4.79 8.75 14.21
CA GLY A 431 3.39 8.76 13.85
C GLY A 431 2.49 8.18 14.96
N SER A 432 2.88 7.04 15.53
CA SER A 432 2.15 6.36 16.62
C SER A 432 1.98 7.24 17.87
N ILE A 433 3.00 8.05 18.19
CA ILE A 433 2.99 8.97 19.34
C ILE A 433 1.90 10.02 19.18
N ALA A 434 1.66 10.52 17.96
CA ALA A 434 0.63 11.53 17.70
C ALA A 434 -0.79 10.95 17.59
N VAL A 435 -0.94 9.68 17.16
CA VAL A 435 -2.26 9.04 17.03
C VAL A 435 -2.95 8.84 18.38
N THR A 436 -2.19 8.48 19.42
CA THR A 436 -2.75 8.21 20.75
C THR A 436 -3.41 9.42 21.42
N PRO A 437 -2.76 10.60 21.53
CA PRO A 437 -3.40 11.78 22.09
C PRO A 437 -4.56 12.26 21.22
N MET A 438 -4.48 12.17 19.88
CA MET A 438 -5.64 12.43 19.01
C MET A 438 -6.84 11.57 19.39
N ALA A 439 -6.63 10.26 19.56
CA ALA A 439 -7.68 9.31 19.86
C ALA A 439 -8.31 9.54 21.25
N LEU A 440 -7.50 9.91 22.25
CA LEU A 440 -7.99 10.23 23.61
C LEU A 440 -8.74 11.56 23.65
N LEU A 441 -8.25 12.59 22.95
CA LEU A 441 -8.91 13.90 22.89
C LEU A 441 -10.29 13.83 22.21
N VAL A 442 -10.49 12.92 21.25
CA VAL A 442 -11.81 12.71 20.63
C VAL A 442 -12.85 12.25 21.65
N LEU A 443 -12.44 11.53 22.71
CA LEU A 443 -13.36 11.06 23.76
C LEU A 443 -13.75 12.16 24.73
N GLU A 444 -12.90 13.16 24.96
CA GLU A 444 -13.20 14.30 25.85
C GLU A 444 -14.39 15.15 25.32
N PHE A 445 -14.76 15.03 24.04
CA PHE A 445 -15.96 15.66 23.49
C PHE A 445 -17.27 15.02 24.02
N GLY A 446 -17.23 13.74 24.42
CA GLY A 446 -18.39 13.02 24.94
C GLY A 446 -18.66 13.22 26.44
N GLY A 447 -17.79 13.96 27.13
CA GLY A 447 -17.89 14.22 28.57
C GLY A 447 -16.52 14.32 29.23
N THR A 448 -16.45 15.04 30.36
CA THR A 448 -15.23 15.15 31.15
C THR A 448 -15.02 13.86 31.96
N HIS A 449 -13.90 13.18 31.71
CA HIS A 449 -13.52 12.00 32.46
C HIS A 449 -12.36 12.31 33.43
N PRO A 450 -12.26 11.62 34.57
CA PRO A 450 -11.09 11.70 35.43
C PRO A 450 -9.84 11.34 34.61
N ALA A 451 -8.89 12.27 34.52
CA ALA A 451 -7.71 12.11 33.67
C ALA A 451 -6.90 10.86 34.03
N GLY A 452 -6.82 10.55 35.32
CA GLY A 452 -6.13 9.38 35.84
C GLY A 452 -6.74 8.05 35.38
N GLU A 453 -8.07 7.96 35.33
CA GLU A 453 -8.76 6.76 34.81
C GLU A 453 -8.51 6.59 33.31
N LEU A 454 -8.64 7.67 32.53
CA LEU A 454 -8.43 7.60 31.07
C LEU A 454 -6.98 7.20 30.71
N ILE A 455 -6.02 7.71 31.47
CA ILE A 455 -4.59 7.39 31.33
C ILE A 455 -4.31 5.95 31.78
N GLY A 456 -4.82 5.55 32.94
CA GLY A 456 -4.63 4.22 33.53
C GLY A 456 -5.20 3.12 32.63
N ASP A 457 -6.47 3.27 32.23
CA ASP A 457 -7.14 2.37 31.29
C ASP A 457 -6.33 2.25 30.01
N ARG A 458 -5.86 3.37 29.46
CA ARG A 458 -5.14 3.36 28.18
C ARG A 458 -3.78 2.67 28.27
N VAL A 459 -3.05 2.85 29.36
CA VAL A 459 -1.77 2.16 29.60
C VAL A 459 -2.02 0.66 29.73
N LEU A 460 -2.96 0.26 30.56
CA LEU A 460 -3.28 -1.14 30.82
C LEU A 460 -3.77 -1.86 29.57
N ASP A 461 -4.71 -1.27 28.83
CA ASP A 461 -5.21 -1.82 27.57
C ASP A 461 -4.14 -1.91 26.48
N THR A 462 -3.17 -0.99 26.49
CA THR A 462 -2.06 -1.04 25.54
C THR A 462 -1.15 -2.23 25.84
N VAL A 463 -0.85 -2.49 27.12
CA VAL A 463 -0.02 -3.62 27.54
C VAL A 463 -0.73 -4.94 27.30
N ILE A 464 -1.99 -5.07 27.75
CA ILE A 464 -2.81 -6.29 27.57
C ILE A 464 -3.01 -6.56 26.08
N GLY A 465 -3.44 -5.56 25.31
CA GLY A 465 -3.67 -5.69 23.88
C GLY A 465 -2.40 -6.05 23.11
N ALA A 466 -1.24 -5.54 23.52
CA ALA A 466 0.04 -5.90 22.92
C ALA A 466 0.45 -7.34 23.24
N ALA A 467 0.40 -7.74 24.52
CA ALA A 467 0.75 -9.08 24.95
C ALA A 467 -0.15 -10.14 24.30
N VAL A 468 -1.47 -9.97 24.37
CA VAL A 468 -2.44 -10.91 23.78
C VAL A 468 -2.34 -10.91 22.25
N GLY A 469 -2.13 -9.75 21.62
CA GLY A 469 -1.93 -9.65 20.18
C GLY A 469 -0.71 -10.43 19.69
N ILE A 470 0.41 -10.36 20.42
CA ILE A 470 1.62 -11.15 20.12
C ILE A 470 1.36 -12.63 20.33
N LEU A 471 0.74 -13.03 21.44
CA LEU A 471 0.43 -14.43 21.74
C LEU A 471 -0.49 -15.05 20.67
N ALA A 472 -1.53 -14.34 20.25
CA ALA A 472 -2.43 -14.80 19.20
C ALA A 472 -1.74 -14.85 17.81
N ALA A 473 -0.81 -13.94 17.53
CA ALA A 473 0.03 -14.00 16.33
C ALA A 473 0.95 -15.24 16.34
N MET A 474 1.49 -15.63 17.50
CA MET A 474 2.31 -16.82 17.68
C MET A 474 1.48 -18.12 17.57
N ALA A 475 0.29 -18.14 18.18
CA ALA A 475 -0.55 -19.34 18.25
C ALA A 475 -1.13 -19.73 16.87
N VAL A 476 -1.53 -18.74 16.06
CA VAL A 476 -2.09 -19.00 14.73
C VAL A 476 -0.97 -18.81 13.71
N THR A 477 -0.23 -19.87 13.34
CA THR A 477 0.84 -19.76 12.32
C THR A 477 0.29 -19.81 10.90
N ASN A 478 0.84 -18.99 9.99
CA ASN A 478 0.38 -18.93 8.61
C ASN A 478 1.21 -19.87 7.73
N ARG A 479 0.89 -21.16 7.78
CA ARG A 479 1.49 -22.17 6.88
C ARG A 479 1.33 -21.83 5.37
N ARG A 480 0.45 -20.87 5.01
CA ARG A 480 0.18 -20.46 3.63
C ARG A 480 1.08 -19.33 3.13
N ALA A 481 1.87 -18.69 3.99
CA ALA A 481 2.84 -17.66 3.58
C ALA A 481 3.93 -18.28 2.67
N THR A 482 4.43 -19.46 3.03
CA THR A 482 5.31 -20.27 2.17
C THR A 482 4.64 -20.62 0.85
N GLY A 483 3.38 -21.08 0.87
CA GLY A 483 2.63 -21.36 -0.35
C GLY A 483 2.32 -20.11 -1.20
N ARG A 484 2.37 -18.89 -0.66
CA ARG A 484 2.28 -17.64 -1.45
C ARG A 484 3.61 -17.36 -2.12
N LEU A 485 4.72 -17.52 -1.40
CA LEU A 485 6.06 -17.41 -1.96
C LEU A 485 6.27 -18.41 -3.10
N GLU A 486 5.89 -19.68 -2.92
CA GLU A 486 5.94 -20.70 -3.98
C GLU A 486 5.08 -20.35 -5.20
N ARG A 487 3.86 -19.82 -4.97
CA ARG A 487 3.00 -19.36 -6.08
C ARG A 487 3.59 -18.14 -6.79
N ALA A 488 4.23 -17.23 -6.07
CA ALA A 488 4.89 -16.06 -6.64
C ALA A 488 6.12 -16.48 -7.45
N LEU A 489 6.95 -17.40 -6.92
CA LEU A 489 8.04 -18.04 -7.65
C LEU A 489 7.55 -18.67 -8.95
N ALA A 490 6.53 -19.53 -8.87
CA ALA A 490 5.96 -20.19 -10.04
C ALA A 490 5.32 -19.20 -11.04
N ALA A 491 4.76 -18.09 -10.55
CA ALA A 491 4.23 -17.03 -11.41
C ALA A 491 5.34 -16.28 -12.13
N THR A 492 6.45 -15.98 -11.44
CA THR A 492 7.66 -15.40 -12.03
C THR A 492 8.26 -16.33 -13.07
N ASP A 493 8.33 -17.63 -12.81
CA ASP A 493 8.81 -18.62 -13.79
C ASP A 493 7.92 -18.68 -15.03
N ARG A 494 6.58 -18.69 -14.86
CA ARG A 494 5.64 -18.64 -15.98
C ARG A 494 5.76 -17.34 -16.78
N ALA A 495 5.87 -16.20 -16.09
CA ALA A 495 6.03 -14.90 -16.75
C ALA A 495 7.36 -14.83 -17.52
N ARG A 496 8.43 -15.40 -16.96
CA ARG A 496 9.73 -15.54 -17.62
C ARG A 496 9.63 -16.43 -18.84
N ALA A 497 9.06 -17.62 -18.72
CA ALA A 497 8.90 -18.55 -19.85
C ALA A 497 8.07 -17.94 -20.98
N HIS A 498 6.98 -17.22 -20.64
CA HIS A 498 6.20 -16.47 -21.62
C HIS A 498 7.03 -15.39 -22.31
N ALA A 499 7.81 -14.59 -21.56
CA ALA A 499 8.69 -13.58 -22.13
C ALA A 499 9.76 -14.18 -23.05
N VAL A 500 10.39 -15.29 -22.66
CA VAL A 500 11.34 -16.02 -23.51
C VAL A 500 10.68 -16.51 -24.80
N HIS A 501 9.48 -17.09 -24.72
CA HIS A 501 8.74 -17.55 -25.89
C HIS A 501 8.41 -16.40 -26.86
N VAL A 502 7.97 -15.26 -26.32
CA VAL A 502 7.68 -14.06 -27.14
C VAL A 502 8.97 -13.51 -27.77
N ILE A 503 10.09 -13.45 -27.04
CA ILE A 503 11.40 -13.03 -27.61
C ILE A 503 11.83 -13.93 -28.77
N ALA A 504 11.66 -15.25 -28.60
CA ALA A 504 12.08 -16.27 -29.56
C ALA A 504 11.22 -16.30 -30.84
N ALA A 505 10.05 -15.67 -30.85
CA ALA A 505 9.22 -15.60 -32.05
C ALA A 505 9.97 -14.89 -33.21
N PRO A 506 9.85 -15.37 -34.47
CA PRO A 506 10.57 -14.79 -35.61
C PRO A 506 10.27 -13.30 -35.83
N ALA A 507 9.01 -12.90 -35.63
CA ALA A 507 8.54 -11.52 -35.68
C ALA A 507 7.52 -11.29 -34.55
N PRO A 508 7.98 -11.07 -33.31
CA PRO A 508 7.08 -10.85 -32.19
C PRO A 508 6.34 -9.52 -32.39
N ALA A 509 5.03 -9.50 -32.15
CA ALA A 509 4.29 -8.25 -32.08
C ALA A 509 4.88 -7.39 -30.95
N PRO A 510 5.23 -6.11 -31.18
CA PRO A 510 5.86 -5.26 -30.17
C PRO A 510 5.02 -5.11 -28.89
N ALA A 511 3.69 -5.00 -29.03
CA ALA A 511 2.75 -5.00 -27.91
C ALA A 511 2.79 -6.28 -27.05
N ALA A 512 3.15 -7.42 -27.63
CA ALA A 512 3.29 -8.69 -26.90
C ALA A 512 4.60 -8.72 -26.09
N LEU A 513 5.69 -8.19 -26.65
CA LEU A 513 6.96 -8.03 -25.92
C LEU A 513 6.78 -7.10 -24.71
N ASP A 514 6.01 -6.03 -24.88
CA ASP A 514 5.69 -5.08 -23.80
C ASP A 514 4.87 -5.70 -22.69
N ALA A 515 3.82 -6.43 -23.07
CA ALA A 515 2.96 -7.12 -22.11
C ALA A 515 3.77 -8.15 -21.32
N ALA A 516 4.64 -8.91 -21.99
CA ALA A 516 5.52 -9.87 -21.36
C ALA A 516 6.51 -9.20 -20.39
N ARG A 517 7.13 -8.09 -20.79
CA ARG A 517 8.06 -7.32 -19.96
C ARG A 517 7.40 -6.71 -18.73
N ARG A 518 6.22 -6.07 -18.88
CA ARG A 518 5.45 -5.52 -17.76
C ARG A 518 4.96 -6.62 -16.81
N GLY A 519 4.49 -7.74 -17.37
CA GLY A 519 4.08 -8.92 -16.62
C GLY A 519 5.21 -9.48 -15.76
N LEU A 520 6.39 -9.67 -16.36
CA LEU A 520 7.59 -10.15 -15.67
C LEU A 520 8.04 -9.17 -14.57
N THR A 521 8.08 -7.86 -14.86
CA THR A 521 8.42 -6.82 -13.86
C THR A 521 7.46 -6.85 -12.67
N GLY A 522 6.16 -7.01 -12.91
CA GLY A 522 5.16 -7.15 -11.86
C GLY A 522 5.35 -8.42 -11.02
N SER A 523 5.63 -9.55 -11.66
CA SER A 523 5.88 -10.82 -10.94
C SER A 523 7.14 -10.78 -10.06
N LEU A 524 8.19 -10.07 -10.48
CA LEU A 524 9.41 -9.89 -9.69
C LEU A 524 9.18 -9.01 -8.45
N VAL A 525 8.39 -7.93 -8.59
CA VAL A 525 7.99 -7.12 -7.43
C VAL A 525 7.15 -7.95 -6.45
N GLU A 526 6.18 -8.73 -6.95
CA GLU A 526 5.34 -9.60 -6.10
C GLU A 526 6.14 -10.72 -5.42
N LEU A 527 7.11 -11.33 -6.13
CA LEU A 527 8.01 -12.33 -5.58
C LEU A 527 8.78 -11.77 -4.38
N ARG A 528 9.35 -10.57 -4.50
CA ARG A 528 10.11 -9.96 -3.41
C ARG A 528 9.21 -9.56 -2.24
N GLU A 529 8.03 -9.00 -2.50
CA GLU A 529 7.04 -8.74 -1.45
C GLU A 529 6.62 -10.03 -0.72
N ALA A 530 6.44 -11.14 -1.46
CA ALA A 530 6.12 -12.44 -0.89
C ALA A 530 7.30 -13.02 -0.09
N GLY A 531 8.54 -12.83 -0.55
CA GLY A 531 9.76 -13.19 0.15
C GLY A 531 9.90 -12.45 1.49
N ASP A 532 9.75 -11.13 1.48
CA ASP A 532 9.76 -10.30 2.71
C ASP A 532 8.64 -10.71 3.68
N THR A 533 7.48 -11.12 3.14
CA THR A 533 6.36 -11.64 3.94
C THR A 533 6.67 -13.00 4.55
N ALA A 534 7.29 -13.90 3.78
CA ALA A 534 7.59 -15.27 4.22
C ALA A 534 8.73 -15.30 5.24
N ALA A 535 9.81 -14.54 4.99
CA ALA A 535 10.85 -14.24 5.97
C ALA A 535 10.24 -13.75 7.29
N GLY A 536 9.10 -13.05 7.17
CA GLY A 536 8.20 -12.60 8.22
C GLY A 536 7.76 -13.57 9.30
N GLU A 537 7.45 -14.81 8.96
CA GLU A 537 6.68 -15.66 9.88
C GLU A 537 7.60 -16.42 10.86
N TRP A 538 7.21 -16.44 12.14
CA TRP A 538 8.02 -16.95 13.26
C TRP A 538 8.50 -18.40 13.10
N TRP A 539 7.69 -19.25 12.47
CA TRP A 539 8.01 -20.66 12.24
C TRP A 539 7.87 -20.99 10.75
N GLN A 540 9.00 -21.02 10.04
CA GLN A 540 9.06 -21.58 8.69
C GLN A 540 10.27 -22.51 8.53
N ARG A 541 10.11 -23.52 7.66
CA ARG A 541 11.24 -24.25 7.08
C ARG A 541 12.22 -23.24 6.46
N ALA A 542 13.52 -23.55 6.52
CA ALA A 542 14.56 -22.75 5.86
C ALA A 542 14.09 -22.32 4.47
N LEU A 543 14.01 -21.01 4.26
CA LEU A 543 13.61 -20.44 2.98
C LEU A 543 14.63 -20.86 1.93
N PRO A 544 14.20 -21.26 0.72
CA PRO A 544 15.13 -21.53 -0.37
C PRO A 544 15.64 -20.19 -0.94
N GLU A 545 16.43 -19.46 -0.17
CA GLU A 545 16.97 -18.14 -0.52
C GLU A 545 17.72 -18.18 -1.84
N GLU A 546 18.46 -19.26 -2.09
CA GLU A 546 19.17 -19.50 -3.35
C GLU A 546 18.23 -19.54 -4.56
N HIS A 547 17.07 -20.21 -4.45
CA HIS A 547 16.10 -20.27 -5.54
C HIS A 547 15.43 -18.92 -5.79
N ILE A 548 15.17 -18.13 -4.75
CA ILE A 548 14.59 -16.78 -4.88
C ILE A 548 15.59 -15.86 -5.61
N LEU A 549 16.85 -15.87 -5.18
CA LEU A 549 17.91 -15.09 -5.81
C LEU A 549 18.15 -15.51 -7.26
N ALA A 550 18.16 -16.81 -7.55
CA ALA A 550 18.30 -17.32 -8.91
C ALA A 550 17.13 -16.89 -9.81
N ALA A 551 15.89 -16.99 -9.33
CA ALA A 551 14.70 -16.55 -10.06
C ALA A 551 14.70 -15.04 -10.31
N GLU A 552 15.11 -14.23 -9.32
CA GLU A 552 15.27 -12.78 -9.48
C GLU A 552 16.32 -12.45 -10.55
N GLN A 553 17.51 -13.06 -10.48
CA GLN A 553 18.59 -12.86 -11.44
C GLN A 553 18.19 -13.29 -12.85
N ALA A 554 17.56 -14.45 -13.01
CA ALA A 554 17.11 -14.96 -14.30
C ALA A 554 16.02 -14.07 -14.91
N GLY A 555 15.01 -13.67 -14.12
CA GLY A 555 13.97 -12.74 -14.58
C GLY A 555 14.54 -11.40 -15.01
N HIS A 556 15.53 -10.88 -14.28
CA HIS A 556 16.24 -9.65 -14.63
C HIS A 556 17.02 -9.75 -15.94
N ARG A 557 17.66 -10.90 -16.22
CA ARG A 557 18.30 -11.16 -17.53
C ARG A 557 17.28 -11.18 -18.66
N THR A 558 16.14 -11.85 -18.48
CA THR A 558 15.05 -11.87 -19.48
C THR A 558 14.43 -10.47 -19.71
N LEU A 559 14.36 -9.61 -18.70
CA LEU A 559 13.94 -8.22 -18.85
C LEU A 559 14.92 -7.41 -19.73
N ALA A 560 16.23 -7.63 -19.58
CA ALA A 560 17.22 -6.99 -20.44
C ALA A 560 17.14 -7.50 -21.89
N ALA A 561 16.91 -8.81 -22.07
CA ALA A 561 16.75 -9.40 -23.40
C ALA A 561 15.47 -8.94 -24.13
N THR A 562 14.33 -8.85 -23.43
CA THR A 562 13.10 -8.25 -23.99
C THR A 562 13.35 -6.82 -24.44
N ALA A 563 14.03 -6.00 -23.63
CA ALA A 563 14.37 -4.62 -23.96
C ALA A 563 15.29 -4.50 -25.19
N THR A 564 16.27 -5.40 -25.33
CA THR A 564 17.18 -5.45 -26.49
C THR A 564 16.42 -5.83 -27.76
N ARG A 565 15.55 -6.86 -27.68
CA ARG A 565 14.74 -7.34 -28.82
C ARG A 565 13.74 -6.28 -29.33
N GLN A 566 13.27 -5.41 -28.46
CA GLN A 566 12.42 -4.26 -28.81
C GLN A 566 13.19 -3.07 -29.41
N GLY A 567 14.52 -3.11 -29.41
CA GLY A 567 15.35 -1.98 -29.85
C GLY A 567 15.40 -0.82 -28.84
N LEU A 568 15.09 -1.07 -27.56
CA LEU A 568 15.17 -0.05 -26.51
C LEU A 568 16.62 0.15 -26.01
N ILE A 569 17.50 -0.84 -26.24
CA ILE A 569 18.92 -0.83 -25.83
C ILE A 569 19.77 -1.58 -26.86
N ALA A 570 20.98 -1.09 -27.15
CA ALA A 570 21.99 -1.78 -27.95
C ALA A 570 22.94 -2.62 -27.05
N PRO A 571 23.37 -3.82 -27.47
CA PRO A 571 24.38 -4.60 -26.76
C PRO A 571 25.77 -3.94 -26.86
N ALA A 572 26.63 -4.12 -25.85
CA ALA A 572 28.00 -3.59 -25.88
C ALA A 572 28.87 -4.31 -26.93
N PRO A 573 29.83 -3.62 -27.58
CA PRO A 573 30.77 -4.27 -28.49
C PRO A 573 31.65 -5.26 -27.72
N GLU A 574 31.78 -6.48 -28.23
CA GLU A 574 32.92 -7.32 -27.87
C GLU A 574 34.16 -6.65 -28.47
N ASN A 575 35.09 -6.24 -27.61
CA ASN A 575 36.43 -5.83 -28.04
C ASN A 575 37.06 -7.01 -28.77
N GLY A 576 37.04 -6.96 -30.11
CA GLY A 576 37.77 -7.90 -30.95
C GLY A 576 39.26 -7.81 -30.61
N ALA A 577 39.80 -8.91 -30.09
CA ALA A 577 41.23 -9.12 -30.03
C ALA A 577 41.79 -9.13 -31.47
N VAL A 578 42.87 -8.38 -31.66
CA VAL A 578 43.77 -8.46 -32.83
C VAL A 578 44.53 -9.78 -32.80
#